data_AF-A0A7D5MLW5-F1
#
_entry.id   AF-A0A7D5MLW5-F1
#
_cell.length_a   1.000
_cell.length_b   1.000
_cell.length_c   1.000
_cell.angle_alpha   90.00
_cell.angle_beta   90.00
_cell.angle_gamma   90.00
#
_symmetry.space_group_name_H-M   'P 1'
#
loop_
_entity.id
_entity.type
_entity.pdbx_description
1 polymer ?
#
loop_
_entity_poly.entity_id
_entity_poly.type
_entity_poly.pdbx_seq_one_letter_code
_entity_poly.pdbx_strand_id
1 'polypeptide(L)'
;MPSLNNFQYKPVTYSAWVIVPSYFPLSPGHKFRSIIGRQESGCQSCGMMGFFADQNILTGSKDNTFLYWIGQASTPDIPNSKLVPELNKWVHVVFTQSASGDFKFYINGILTNSGNIQNTQSANISFRIGSGTNGYFWNNKIDDVRIYSRVLTEEEVIALYNE
;
A
#
# COMPACT_ATOMS: atom_id res chain seq x y z
N MET A 1 18.31 17.10 0.97
CA MET A 1 17.16 16.18 1.08
C MET A 1 17.70 14.77 1.24
N PRO A 2 17.26 13.97 2.22
CA PRO A 2 17.62 12.55 2.25
C PRO A 2 17.16 11.90 0.95
N SER A 3 17.98 11.00 0.39
CA SER A 3 17.54 10.21 -0.76
C SER A 3 16.31 9.39 -0.36
N LEU A 4 15.41 9.12 -1.31
CA LEU A 4 14.24 8.27 -1.06
C LEU A 4 14.62 6.87 -0.57
N ASN A 5 15.84 6.41 -0.83
CA ASN A 5 16.36 5.15 -0.31
C ASN A 5 16.65 5.20 1.21
N ASN A 6 16.98 6.38 1.76
CA ASN A 6 17.25 6.57 3.19
C ASN A 6 16.01 7.02 3.99
N PHE A 7 14.87 7.18 3.31
CA PHE A 7 13.60 7.54 3.95
C PHE A 7 13.18 6.47 4.99
N GLN A 8 12.69 6.86 6.16
CA GLN A 8 12.32 5.88 7.18
C GLN A 8 11.04 5.12 6.79
N TYR A 9 10.88 3.86 7.19
CA TYR A 9 9.63 3.13 6.94
C TYR A 9 8.47 3.65 7.79
N LYS A 10 8.74 4.21 8.98
CA LYS A 10 7.76 4.83 9.87
C LYS A 10 8.41 5.92 10.74
N PRO A 11 7.68 6.97 11.15
CA PRO A 11 6.31 7.27 10.71
C PRO A 11 6.26 7.68 9.24
N VAL A 12 5.19 7.29 8.54
CA VAL A 12 5.03 7.55 7.12
C VAL A 12 3.57 7.79 6.73
N THR A 13 3.37 8.59 5.69
CA THR A 13 2.15 8.56 4.87
C THR A 13 2.54 8.41 3.40
N TYR A 14 1.89 7.48 2.70
CA TYR A 14 1.89 7.38 1.25
C TYR A 14 0.52 7.79 0.73
N SER A 15 0.48 8.65 -0.28
CA SER A 15 -0.72 9.06 -0.99
C SER A 15 -0.47 8.98 -2.49
N ALA A 16 -1.45 8.48 -3.24
CA ALA A 16 -1.43 8.49 -4.69
C ALA A 16 -2.85 8.46 -5.25
N TRP A 17 -3.03 9.04 -6.42
CA TRP A 17 -4.18 8.79 -7.28
C TRP A 17 -3.83 7.69 -8.26
N VAL A 18 -4.73 6.72 -8.43
CA VAL A 18 -4.51 5.58 -9.32
C VAL A 18 -5.77 5.20 -10.08
N ILE A 19 -5.60 4.57 -11.25
CA ILE A 19 -6.69 3.89 -11.96
C ILE A 19 -6.45 2.38 -11.93
N VAL A 20 -7.40 1.63 -11.39
CA VAL A 20 -7.38 0.15 -11.45
C VAL A 20 -8.06 -0.30 -12.74
N PRO A 21 -7.33 -0.85 -13.73
CA PRO A 21 -7.92 -1.19 -15.03
C PRO A 21 -8.72 -2.49 -15.02
N SER A 22 -8.34 -3.42 -14.15
CA SER A 22 -8.94 -4.74 -14.06
C SER A 22 -8.66 -5.37 -12.71
N TYR A 23 -9.57 -6.25 -12.29
CA TYR A 23 -9.34 -7.17 -11.19
C TYR A 23 -8.39 -8.29 -11.60
N PHE A 24 -7.70 -8.83 -10.61
CA PHE A 24 -6.96 -10.06 -10.75
C PHE A 24 -7.92 -11.25 -10.81
N PRO A 25 -7.56 -12.31 -11.57
CA PRO A 25 -8.22 -13.59 -11.44
C PRO A 25 -8.15 -14.06 -9.99
N LEU A 26 -9.30 -14.48 -9.47
CA LEU A 26 -9.38 -15.13 -8.18
C LEU A 26 -8.89 -16.57 -8.39
N SER A 27 -7.58 -16.76 -8.23
CA SER A 27 -6.90 -18.05 -8.24
C SER A 27 -5.81 -18.05 -7.17
N PRO A 28 -5.39 -19.22 -6.66
CA PRO A 28 -4.27 -19.29 -5.73
C PRO A 28 -3.01 -18.62 -6.29
N GLY A 29 -2.28 -17.92 -5.42
CA GLY A 29 -0.99 -17.33 -5.73
C GLY A 29 -1.03 -15.81 -5.73
N HIS A 30 0.00 -15.23 -5.12
CA HIS A 30 0.14 -13.80 -4.86
C HIS A 30 0.16 -13.01 -6.18
N LYS A 31 -0.82 -12.13 -6.35
CA LYS A 31 -0.91 -11.18 -7.46
C LYS A 31 -0.80 -9.78 -6.89
N PHE A 32 0.08 -8.97 -7.48
CA PHE A 32 0.34 -7.64 -6.97
C PHE A 32 0.64 -6.63 -8.09
N ARG A 33 0.13 -5.40 -7.95
CA ARG A 33 0.55 -4.23 -8.73
C ARG A 33 1.06 -3.17 -7.77
N SER A 34 2.34 -2.84 -7.86
CA SER A 34 3.01 -1.91 -6.95
C SER A 34 2.65 -0.46 -7.23
N ILE A 35 2.24 0.30 -6.21
CA ILE A 35 2.05 1.75 -6.31
C ILE A 35 3.31 2.46 -5.82
N ILE A 36 3.73 2.21 -4.58
CA ILE A 36 4.83 2.93 -3.96
C ILE A 36 5.43 2.20 -2.77
N GLY A 37 6.74 2.25 -2.65
CA GLY A 37 7.48 1.75 -1.49
C GLY A 37 8.73 0.99 -1.90
N ARG A 38 9.08 -0.01 -1.10
CA ARG A 38 10.28 -0.82 -1.20
C ARG A 38 9.89 -2.28 -1.15
N GLN A 39 10.20 -3.03 -2.20
CA GLN A 39 9.98 -4.46 -2.22
C GLN A 39 11.02 -5.10 -3.14
N GLU A 40 11.58 -6.20 -2.67
CA GLU A 40 12.44 -7.10 -3.42
C GLU A 40 12.03 -8.55 -3.16
N SER A 41 12.29 -9.42 -4.13
CA SER A 41 11.94 -10.84 -4.04
C SER A 41 12.66 -11.48 -2.86
N GLY A 42 11.93 -12.24 -2.04
CA GLY A 42 12.46 -12.86 -0.82
C GLY A 42 12.68 -11.91 0.36
N CYS A 43 12.44 -10.60 0.20
CA CYS A 43 12.67 -9.66 1.29
C CYS A 43 11.57 -9.73 2.37
N GLN A 44 11.97 -10.06 3.60
CA GLN A 44 11.06 -10.28 4.74
C GLN A 44 10.80 -9.04 5.60
N SER A 45 11.56 -7.95 5.41
CA SER A 45 11.46 -6.71 6.19
C SER A 45 11.29 -5.47 5.29
N CYS A 46 10.65 -5.65 4.14
CA CYS A 46 10.30 -4.59 3.20
C CYS A 46 8.86 -4.10 3.36
N GLY A 47 8.49 -3.05 2.61
CA GLY A 47 7.23 -2.33 2.78
C GLY A 47 6.76 -1.69 1.48
N MET A 48 5.60 -2.10 0.94
CA MET A 48 5.11 -1.61 -0.36
C MET A 48 3.59 -1.51 -0.38
N MET A 49 3.06 -0.35 -0.75
CA MET A 49 1.64 -0.17 -1.03
C MET A 49 1.33 -0.57 -2.47
N GLY A 50 0.24 -1.30 -2.68
CA GLY A 50 -0.19 -1.74 -3.99
C GLY A 50 -1.58 -2.36 -4.00
N PHE A 51 -1.97 -2.89 -5.16
CA PHE A 51 -3.23 -3.62 -5.36
C PHE A 51 -2.96 -5.12 -5.35
N PHE A 52 -3.76 -5.91 -4.63
CA PHE A 52 -3.45 -7.30 -4.30
C PHE A 52 -4.64 -8.25 -4.51
N ALA A 53 -4.34 -9.52 -4.84
CA ALA A 53 -5.24 -10.66 -4.74
C ALA A 53 -4.43 -11.97 -4.57
N ASP A 54 -5.00 -12.99 -3.92
CA ASP A 54 -4.29 -14.26 -3.72
C ASP A 54 -5.23 -15.47 -3.56
N GLN A 55 -6.50 -15.27 -3.17
CA GLN A 55 -7.48 -16.33 -2.86
C GLN A 55 -7.07 -17.34 -1.76
N ASN A 56 -5.80 -17.41 -1.36
CA ASN A 56 -5.21 -18.53 -0.61
C ASN A 56 -5.04 -18.25 0.91
N ILE A 57 -5.54 -17.11 1.40
CA ILE A 57 -5.43 -16.73 2.82
C ILE A 57 -6.73 -17.08 3.54
N LEU A 58 -6.64 -18.06 4.45
CA LEU A 58 -7.73 -18.66 5.23
C LEU A 58 -8.43 -17.73 6.24
N THR A 59 -8.22 -16.42 6.23
CA THR A 59 -8.98 -15.45 7.05
C THR A 59 -8.98 -14.06 6.39
N GLY A 60 -10.19 -13.57 6.05
CA GLY A 60 -10.43 -12.25 5.46
C GLY A 60 -10.01 -12.18 3.99
N SER A 61 -10.98 -12.21 3.06
CA SER A 61 -10.70 -12.07 1.63
C SER A 61 -10.01 -10.73 1.37
N LYS A 62 -8.74 -10.77 0.95
CA LYS A 62 -7.91 -9.61 0.54
C LYS A 62 -7.87 -9.49 -0.97
N ASP A 63 -8.91 -9.99 -1.64
CA ASP A 63 -8.92 -10.08 -3.09
C ASP A 63 -9.38 -8.77 -3.71
N ASN A 64 -8.59 -8.29 -4.66
CA ASN A 64 -8.86 -7.06 -5.39
C ASN A 64 -9.02 -5.85 -4.47
N THR A 65 -8.17 -5.76 -3.45
CA THR A 65 -8.11 -4.63 -2.52
C THR A 65 -6.74 -3.94 -2.55
N PHE A 66 -6.65 -2.74 -2.00
CA PHE A 66 -5.36 -2.12 -1.74
C PHE A 66 -4.76 -2.70 -0.46
N LEU A 67 -3.45 -2.90 -0.47
CA LEU A 67 -2.72 -3.55 0.61
C LEU A 67 -1.35 -2.88 0.79
N TYR A 68 -0.89 -2.86 2.04
CA TYR A 68 0.49 -2.54 2.36
C TYR A 68 1.21 -3.83 2.74
N TRP A 69 2.06 -4.31 1.83
CA TRP A 69 2.89 -5.48 2.03
C TRP A 69 3.97 -5.18 3.06
N ILE A 70 4.22 -6.13 3.96
CA ILE A 70 5.14 -5.96 5.10
C ILE A 70 6.30 -6.97 5.09
N GLY A 71 6.63 -7.53 3.92
CA GLY A 71 7.76 -8.44 3.73
C GLY A 71 7.47 -9.91 4.08
N GLN A 72 6.64 -10.17 5.08
CA GLN A 72 6.37 -11.52 5.59
C GLN A 72 4.88 -11.87 5.57
N ALA A 73 4.55 -13.09 5.13
CA ALA A 73 3.18 -13.58 4.98
C ALA A 73 2.54 -14.14 6.27
N SER A 74 3.21 -14.05 7.43
CA SER A 74 2.86 -14.85 8.62
C SER A 74 2.37 -14.05 9.83
N THR A 75 1.85 -12.84 9.65
CA THR A 75 1.02 -12.20 10.68
C THR A 75 -0.44 -12.26 10.29
N PRO A 76 -1.36 -12.44 11.26
CA PRO A 76 -2.77 -12.74 10.97
C PRO A 76 -3.43 -11.69 10.06
N ASP A 77 -2.97 -10.44 10.09
CA ASP A 77 -3.56 -9.35 9.29
C ASP A 77 -2.53 -8.46 8.59
N ILE A 78 -2.20 -8.80 7.34
CA ILE A 78 -1.58 -7.84 6.42
C ILE A 78 -2.52 -6.62 6.22
N PRO A 79 -2.04 -5.38 6.44
CA PRO A 79 -2.83 -4.17 6.30
C PRO A 79 -3.43 -4.04 4.90
N ASN A 80 -4.74 -3.80 4.83
CA ASN A 80 -5.45 -3.61 3.57
C ASN A 80 -6.62 -2.64 3.73
N SER A 81 -7.14 -2.16 2.61
CA SER A 81 -8.24 -1.19 2.58
C SER A 81 -9.59 -1.79 2.97
N LYS A 82 -9.77 -3.11 2.98
CA LYS A 82 -11.08 -3.79 3.12
C LYS A 82 -12.15 -3.31 2.12
N LEU A 83 -11.71 -2.65 1.05
CA LEU A 83 -12.57 -2.06 0.02
C LEU A 83 -12.05 -2.46 -1.35
N VAL A 84 -12.94 -2.99 -2.17
CA VAL A 84 -12.71 -3.27 -3.58
C VAL A 84 -13.09 -2.02 -4.38
N PRO A 85 -12.15 -1.37 -5.08
CA PRO A 85 -12.43 -0.14 -5.81
C PRO A 85 -13.20 -0.40 -7.10
N GLU A 86 -13.97 0.57 -7.56
CA GLU A 86 -14.53 0.56 -8.91
C GLU A 86 -13.40 0.56 -9.97
N LEU A 87 -13.61 -0.21 -11.04
CA LEU A 87 -12.67 -0.26 -12.15
C LEU A 87 -12.74 1.00 -13.03
N ASN A 88 -11.60 1.37 -13.59
CA ASN A 88 -11.47 2.47 -14.56
C ASN A 88 -11.92 3.85 -14.03
N LYS A 89 -11.91 4.03 -12.71
CA LYS A 89 -12.11 5.30 -12.02
C LYS A 89 -10.82 5.72 -11.33
N TRP A 90 -10.64 7.03 -11.19
CA TRP A 90 -9.63 7.56 -10.29
C TRP A 90 -9.98 7.18 -8.86
N VAL A 91 -9.00 6.64 -8.16
CA VAL A 91 -9.10 6.28 -6.75
C VAL A 91 -7.94 6.94 -6.02
N HIS A 92 -8.27 7.75 -5.03
CA HIS A 92 -7.28 8.28 -4.09
C HIS A 92 -7.05 7.24 -3.01
N VAL A 93 -5.82 6.73 -2.92
CA VAL A 93 -5.43 5.75 -1.91
C VAL A 93 -4.39 6.37 -0.99
N VAL A 94 -4.64 6.28 0.31
CA VAL A 94 -3.73 6.75 1.35
C VAL A 94 -3.48 5.65 2.38
N PHE A 95 -2.22 5.45 2.69
CA PHE A 95 -1.77 4.60 3.80
C PHE A 95 -0.95 5.44 4.76
N THR A 96 -1.27 5.37 6.05
CA THR A 96 -0.47 5.98 7.12
C THR A 96 0.04 4.90 8.07
N GLN A 97 1.22 5.13 8.65
CA GLN A 97 1.76 4.31 9.74
C GLN A 97 2.49 5.20 10.75
N SER A 98 2.10 5.12 12.01
CA SER A 98 2.75 5.83 13.12
C SER A 98 4.08 5.16 13.51
N ALA A 99 4.87 5.83 14.35
CA ALA A 99 6.11 5.26 14.89
C ALA A 99 5.84 3.98 15.72
N SER A 100 4.72 3.94 16.46
CA SER A 100 4.23 2.78 17.22
C SER A 100 3.63 1.67 16.34
N GLY A 101 3.48 1.90 15.04
CA GLY A 101 2.97 0.92 14.07
C GLY A 101 1.46 1.01 13.81
N ASP A 102 0.75 1.96 14.41
CA ASP A 102 -0.67 2.17 14.16
C ASP A 102 -0.86 2.62 12.71
N PHE A 103 -1.66 1.89 11.96
CA PHE A 103 -1.90 2.16 10.55
C PHE A 103 -3.34 2.57 10.29
N LYS A 104 -3.52 3.37 9.24
CA LYS A 104 -4.83 3.67 8.67
C LYS A 104 -4.77 3.58 7.15
N PHE A 105 -5.86 3.09 6.56
CA PHE A 105 -6.12 3.12 5.13
C PHE A 105 -7.29 4.03 4.83
N TYR A 106 -7.12 4.91 3.85
CA TYR A 106 -8.18 5.76 3.34
C TYR A 106 -8.34 5.53 1.85
N ILE A 107 -9.61 5.49 1.41
CA ILE A 107 -9.97 5.44 0.01
C ILE A 107 -10.92 6.60 -0.28
N ASN A 108 -10.58 7.45 -1.24
CA ASN A 108 -11.35 8.63 -1.62
C ASN A 108 -11.68 9.52 -0.40
N GLY A 109 -10.66 9.78 0.42
CA GLY A 109 -10.79 10.59 1.64
C GLY A 109 -11.42 9.89 2.86
N ILE A 110 -12.00 8.69 2.71
CA ILE A 110 -12.75 8.01 3.77
C ILE A 110 -11.87 6.93 4.43
N LEU A 111 -11.82 6.90 5.77
CA LEU A 111 -11.15 5.84 6.53
C LEU A 111 -11.87 4.50 6.30
N THR A 112 -11.18 3.52 5.71
CA THR A 112 -11.78 2.20 5.40
C THR A 112 -11.28 1.09 6.32
N ASN A 113 -10.08 1.24 6.87
CA ASN A 113 -9.51 0.29 7.81
C ASN A 113 -8.44 0.92 8.69
N SER A 114 -8.25 0.35 9.88
CA SER A 114 -7.17 0.69 10.78
C SER A 114 -6.75 -0.51 11.60
N GLY A 115 -5.56 -0.46 12.15
CA GLY A 115 -5.04 -1.48 13.04
C GLY A 115 -3.62 -1.16 13.44
N ASN A 116 -2.85 -2.19 13.78
CA ASN A 116 -1.45 -2.01 14.15
C ASN A 116 -0.56 -3.05 13.47
N ILE A 117 0.56 -2.57 12.91
CA ILE A 117 1.62 -3.39 12.31
C ILE A 117 2.72 -3.58 13.34
N GLN A 118 2.83 -4.80 13.85
CA GLN A 118 3.88 -5.19 14.81
C GLN A 118 5.22 -5.51 14.11
N ASN A 119 5.20 -5.84 12.82
CA ASN A 119 6.41 -6.13 12.05
C ASN A 119 7.31 -4.90 11.92
N THR A 120 8.62 -5.13 12.02
CA THR A 120 9.63 -4.11 11.78
C THR A 120 10.12 -4.21 10.34
N GLN A 121 9.85 -3.17 9.53
CA GLN A 121 10.52 -3.00 8.25
C GLN A 121 11.88 -2.31 8.43
N SER A 122 12.92 -2.87 7.82
CA SER A 122 14.31 -2.40 7.96
C SER A 122 15.16 -2.61 6.71
N ALA A 123 14.60 -3.18 5.65
CA ALA A 123 15.34 -3.50 4.43
C ALA A 123 15.89 -2.23 3.75
N ASN A 124 17.20 -2.21 3.51
CA ASN A 124 17.90 -1.16 2.77
C ASN A 124 17.94 -1.52 1.27
N ILE A 125 16.81 -1.29 0.61
CA ILE A 125 16.58 -1.64 -0.80
C ILE A 125 16.00 -0.45 -1.55
N SER A 126 16.00 -0.52 -2.88
CA SER A 126 15.58 0.61 -3.73
C SER A 126 14.12 0.99 -3.49
N PHE A 127 13.87 2.28 -3.27
CA PHE A 127 12.53 2.84 -3.27
C PHE A 127 12.02 2.98 -4.71
N ARG A 128 10.76 2.59 -4.94
CA ARG A 128 10.15 2.51 -6.26
C ARG A 128 8.74 3.10 -6.24
N ILE A 129 8.34 3.64 -7.38
CA ILE A 129 6.96 4.06 -7.70
C ILE A 129 6.55 3.29 -8.96
N GLY A 130 5.34 2.75 -8.98
CA GLY A 130 4.78 2.01 -10.13
C GLY A 130 5.49 0.71 -10.50
N SER A 131 6.48 0.27 -9.70
CA SER A 131 7.27 -0.91 -9.98
C SER A 131 7.62 -1.69 -8.72
N GLY A 132 7.60 -3.01 -8.85
CA GLY A 132 8.10 -3.97 -7.87
C GLY A 132 8.94 -5.03 -8.57
N THR A 133 9.60 -5.88 -7.79
CA THR A 133 10.25 -7.08 -8.35
C THR A 133 9.20 -8.10 -8.80
N ASN A 134 9.62 -9.17 -9.49
CA ASN A 134 8.72 -10.24 -9.97
C ASN A 134 7.62 -9.78 -10.95
N GLY A 135 7.82 -8.66 -11.64
CA GLY A 135 6.86 -8.16 -12.62
C GLY A 135 5.64 -7.45 -12.02
N TYR A 136 5.69 -7.06 -10.74
CA TYR A 136 4.61 -6.33 -10.06
C TYR A 136 4.48 -4.86 -10.48
N PHE A 137 4.49 -4.60 -11.79
CA PHE A 137 4.35 -3.26 -12.34
C PHE A 137 2.92 -2.75 -12.19
N TRP A 138 2.77 -1.46 -11.89
CA TRP A 138 1.52 -0.79 -12.13
C TRP A 138 1.34 -0.60 -13.65
N ASN A 139 0.23 -1.08 -14.18
CA ASN A 139 -0.02 -1.13 -15.62
C ASN A 139 -1.13 -0.16 -16.06
N ASN A 140 -1.19 1.01 -15.43
CA ASN A 140 -2.10 2.10 -15.80
C ASN A 140 -1.59 3.46 -15.26
N LYS A 141 -2.50 4.43 -15.11
CA LYS A 141 -2.18 5.77 -14.60
C LYS A 141 -1.95 5.75 -13.08
N ILE A 142 -0.93 6.49 -12.68
CA ILE A 142 -0.66 6.94 -11.32
C ILE A 142 -0.48 8.46 -11.42
N ASP A 143 -1.06 9.22 -10.51
CA ASP A 143 -0.88 10.67 -10.41
C ASP A 143 -0.73 11.11 -8.95
N ASP A 144 -0.23 12.33 -8.75
CA ASP A 144 -0.17 13.01 -7.45
C ASP A 144 0.41 12.16 -6.32
N VAL A 145 1.55 11.51 -6.61
CA VAL A 145 2.26 10.66 -5.65
C VAL A 145 2.94 11.52 -4.60
N ARG A 146 2.55 11.34 -3.33
CA ARG A 146 3.06 12.12 -2.19
C ARG A 146 3.53 11.20 -1.07
N ILE A 147 4.64 11.60 -0.44
CA ILE A 147 5.27 10.89 0.67
C ILE A 147 5.50 11.88 1.79
N TYR A 148 5.08 11.53 3.00
CA TYR A 148 5.29 12.34 4.20
C TYR A 148 6.01 11.52 5.26
N SER A 149 7.00 12.11 5.93
CA SER A 149 7.69 11.50 7.09
C SER A 149 6.91 11.68 8.39
N ARG A 150 5.57 11.69 8.30
CA ARG A 150 4.62 11.86 9.39
C ARG A 150 3.30 11.20 9.03
N VAL A 151 2.47 11.00 10.04
CA VAL A 151 1.08 10.60 9.86
C VAL A 151 0.27 11.84 9.49
N LEU A 152 -0.47 11.79 8.38
CA LEU A 152 -1.48 12.80 8.07
C LEU A 152 -2.72 12.60 8.94
N THR A 153 -3.37 13.69 9.34
CA THR A 153 -4.69 13.65 9.98
C THR A 153 -5.79 13.30 8.97
N GLU A 154 -6.98 12.99 9.45
CA GLU A 154 -8.11 12.69 8.58
C GLU A 154 -8.53 13.92 7.75
N GLU A 155 -8.49 15.11 8.34
CA GLU A 155 -8.79 16.37 7.67
C GLU A 155 -7.77 16.67 6.56
N GLU A 156 -6.49 16.39 6.80
CA GLU A 156 -5.44 16.52 5.78
C GLU A 156 -5.66 15.54 4.62
N VAL A 157 -6.05 14.30 4.92
CA VAL A 157 -6.37 13.30 3.89
C VAL A 157 -7.59 13.73 3.06
N ILE A 158 -8.63 14.26 3.71
CA ILE A 158 -9.81 14.82 3.03
C ILE A 158 -9.42 16.03 2.17
N ALA A 159 -8.52 16.89 2.65
CA ALA A 159 -8.03 18.01 1.85
C ALA A 159 -7.32 17.51 0.58
N LEU A 160 -6.41 16.54 0.69
CA LEU A 160 -5.73 15.96 -0.47
C LEU A 160 -6.67 15.30 -1.49
N TYR A 161 -7.83 14.80 -1.04
CA TYR A 161 -8.84 14.22 -1.91
C TYR A 161 -9.63 15.27 -2.71
N ASN A 162 -9.76 16.50 -2.19
CA ASN A 162 -10.57 17.57 -2.77
C ASN A 162 -9.74 18.63 -3.53
N GLU A 163 -8.44 18.41 -3.71
CA GLU A 163 -7.59 19.24 -4.59
C GLU A 163 -7.96 19.07 -6.07
#